data_AF-A0A522XAY4-F1
#
_entry.id   AF-A0A522XAY4-F1
#
_cell.length_a   1.000
_cell.length_b   1.000
_cell.length_c   1.000
_cell.angle_alpha   90.00
_cell.angle_beta   90.00
_cell.angle_gamma   90.00
#
_symmetry.space_group_name_H-M   'P 1'
#
loop_
_entity.id
_entity.type
_entity.pdbx_description
1 polymer ?
#
loop_
_entity_poly.entity_id
_entity_poly.type
_entity_poly.pdbx_seq_one_letter_code
_entity_poly.pdbx_strand_id
1 'polypeptide(L)'
;MQKLLDYLNSLPKERQDQFAAACGTTVGYLRKAVCIKQPIGDAIVIAIERETDGLVTVEELRPDRIDNWTYIRGTAKNLTGNTCALNDQPEDKAA
;
A
#
# COMPACT_ATOMS: atom_id res chain seq x y z
N MET A 1 9.15 11.17 -2.37
CA MET A 1 8.84 11.45 -0.94
C MET A 1 8.08 12.76 -0.66
N GLN A 2 8.11 13.80 -1.50
CA GLN A 2 7.37 15.05 -1.21
C GLN A 2 5.86 14.84 -1.00
N LYS A 3 5.23 13.98 -1.81
CA LYS A 3 3.82 13.62 -1.67
C LYS A 3 3.43 13.08 -0.29
N LEU A 4 4.31 12.31 0.36
CA LEU A 4 4.05 11.83 1.72
C LEU A 4 4.01 13.00 2.72
N LEU A 5 4.88 13.98 2.55
CA LEU A 5 4.88 15.16 3.41
C LEU A 5 3.66 16.04 3.16
N ASP A 6 3.28 16.23 1.90
CA ASP A 6 2.10 17.00 1.52
C ASP A 6 0.82 16.34 2.05
N TYR A 7 0.72 15.00 1.96
CA TYR A 7 -0.37 14.23 2.55
C TYR A 7 -0.39 14.35 4.08
N LEU A 8 0.76 14.21 4.75
CA LEU A 8 0.81 14.40 6.21
C LEU A 8 0.38 15.80 6.62
N ASN A 9 0.77 16.82 5.85
CA ASN A 9 0.43 18.22 6.14
C ASN A 9 -1.02 18.56 5.82
N SER A 10 -1.71 17.80 4.96
CA SER A 10 -3.15 17.99 4.70
C SER A 10 -4.03 17.42 5.82
N LEU A 11 -3.51 16.49 6.62
CA LEU A 11 -4.22 15.89 7.74
C LEU A 11 -4.11 16.74 9.02
N PRO A 12 -5.18 16.84 9.84
CA PRO A 12 -5.08 17.40 11.18
C PRO A 12 -4.21 16.52 12.08
N LYS A 13 -3.62 17.09 13.13
CA LYS A 13 -2.62 16.42 13.97
C LYS A 13 -3.06 15.05 14.50
N GLU A 14 -4.28 14.95 15.01
CA GLU A 14 -4.85 13.68 15.50
C GLU A 14 -4.93 12.61 14.41
N ARG A 15 -5.27 13.01 13.17
CA ARG A 15 -5.31 12.11 12.02
C ARG A 15 -3.91 11.72 11.56
N GLN A 16 -2.91 12.59 11.69
CA GLN A 16 -1.51 12.24 11.41
C GLN A 16 -1.04 11.11 12.33
N ASP A 17 -1.33 11.22 13.63
CA ASP A 17 -0.94 10.21 14.62
C ASP A 17 -1.67 8.87 14.37
N GLN A 18 -2.97 8.92 14.05
CA GLN A 18 -3.74 7.73 13.66
C GLN A 18 -3.18 7.08 12.39
N PHE A 19 -2.88 7.87 11.36
CA PHE A 19 -2.30 7.40 10.10
C PHE A 19 -0.94 6.73 10.33
N ALA A 20 -0.06 7.37 11.09
CA ALA A 20 1.25 6.80 11.39
C ALA A 20 1.13 5.50 12.18
N ALA A 21 0.22 5.44 13.16
CA ALA A 21 -0.05 4.22 13.92
C ALA A 21 -0.60 3.09 13.04
N ALA A 22 -1.53 3.39 12.12
CA ALA A 22 -2.06 2.43 11.14
C ALA A 22 -0.97 1.88 10.21
N CYS A 23 0.00 2.73 9.85
CA CYS A 23 1.19 2.32 9.09
C CYS A 23 2.26 1.59 9.93
N GLY A 24 2.02 1.38 11.23
CA GLY A 24 2.97 0.72 12.15
C GLY A 24 4.19 1.57 12.50
N THR A 25 4.05 2.90 12.50
CA THR A 25 5.16 3.84 12.72
C THR A 25 4.72 5.09 13.50
N THR A 26 5.55 6.14 13.53
CA THR A 26 5.25 7.43 14.18
C THR A 26 5.37 8.58 13.18
N VAL A 27 4.61 9.66 13.41
CA VAL A 27 4.70 10.88 12.58
C VAL A 27 6.12 11.44 12.59
N GLY A 28 6.79 11.42 13.75
CA GLY A 28 8.19 11.85 13.88
C GLY A 28 9.15 11.03 13.02
N TYR A 29 8.98 9.71 12.98
CA TYR A 29 9.76 8.84 12.09
C TYR A 29 9.52 9.18 10.62
N LEU A 30 8.27 9.32 10.19
CA LEU A 30 7.93 9.67 8.80
C LEU A 30 8.52 11.02 8.40
N ARG A 31 8.37 12.05 9.24
CA ARG A 31 8.94 13.39 8.99
C ARG A 31 10.46 13.36 8.94
N LYS A 32 11.10 12.64 9.86
CA LYS A 32 12.56 12.46 9.84
C LYS A 32 13.00 11.77 8.56
N ALA A 33 12.33 10.68 8.17
CA ALA A 33 12.66 9.92 6.99
C ALA A 33 12.56 10.77 5.72
N VAL A 34 11.52 11.60 5.59
CA VAL A 34 11.40 12.57 4.49
C VAL A 34 12.54 13.58 4.52
N CYS A 35 12.84 14.16 5.70
CA CYS A 35 13.83 15.23 5.84
C CYS A 35 15.25 14.78 5.46
N ILE A 36 15.69 13.63 5.97
CA ILE A 36 17.04 13.10 5.71
C ILE A 36 17.09 12.14 4.52
N LYS A 37 15.98 11.98 3.79
CA LYS A 37 15.80 11.01 2.70
C LYS A 37 16.19 9.58 3.12
N GLN A 38 15.86 9.21 4.35
CA GLN A 38 16.13 7.88 4.89
C GLN A 38 15.28 6.84 4.15
N PRO A 39 15.83 5.67 3.80
CA PRO A 39 15.03 4.56 3.29
C PRO A 39 14.02 4.10 4.36
N ILE A 40 12.75 4.07 3.96
CA ILE A 40 11.63 3.55 4.76
C ILE A 40 11.51 2.04 4.49
N GLY A 41 11.27 1.23 5.51
CA GLY A 41 11.12 -0.23 5.36
C GLY A 41 9.94 -0.64 4.47
N ASP A 42 10.09 -1.78 3.78
CA ASP A 42 9.14 -2.26 2.76
C ASP A 42 7.70 -2.43 3.31
N ALA A 43 7.57 -2.94 4.54
CA ALA A 43 6.26 -3.08 5.19
C ALA A 43 5.54 -1.74 5.43
N ILE A 44 6.29 -0.70 5.80
CA ILE A 44 5.73 0.63 6.09
C ILE A 44 5.29 1.30 4.79
N VAL A 45 6.08 1.20 3.71
CA VAL A 45 5.70 1.82 2.42
C VAL A 45 4.47 1.16 1.81
N ILE A 46 4.33 -0.17 1.94
CA ILE A 46 3.11 -0.87 1.52
C ILE A 46 1.91 -0.41 2.34
N ALA A 47 2.07 -0.28 3.66
CA ALA A 47 1.01 0.22 4.53
C ALA A 47 0.62 1.66 4.16
N ILE A 48 1.59 2.53 3.87
CA ILE A 48 1.33 3.90 3.38
C ILE A 48 0.52 3.88 2.08
N GLU A 49 0.90 3.09 1.08
CA GLU A 49 0.13 3.03 -0.18
C GLU A 49 -1.29 2.54 0.06
N ARG A 50 -1.49 1.56 0.96
CA ARG A 50 -2.80 1.05 1.33
C ARG A 50 -3.67 2.09 2.03
N GLU A 51 -3.12 2.78 3.04
CA GLU A 51 -3.88 3.76 3.83
C GLU A 51 -4.10 5.09 3.08
N THR A 52 -3.36 5.33 1.99
CA THR A 52 -3.54 6.49 1.12
C THR A 52 -4.31 6.20 -0.16
N ASP A 53 -4.86 4.98 -0.30
CA ASP A 53 -5.56 4.52 -1.50
C ASP A 53 -4.77 4.78 -2.81
N GLY A 54 -3.45 4.63 -2.75
CA GLY A 54 -2.58 4.84 -3.91
C GLY A 54 -2.20 6.30 -4.20
N LEU A 55 -2.60 7.28 -3.37
CA LEU A 55 -2.13 8.67 -3.53
C LEU A 55 -0.61 8.78 -3.35
N VAL A 56 -0.04 7.98 -2.46
CA VAL A 56 1.39 7.83 -2.25
C VAL A 56 1.78 6.41 -2.59
N THR A 57 2.57 6.23 -3.66
CA THR A 57 2.93 4.90 -4.16
C THR A 57 4.26 4.40 -3.59
N VAL A 58 4.42 3.08 -3.48
CA VAL A 58 5.68 2.46 -3.04
C VAL A 58 6.85 2.84 -3.95
N GLU A 59 6.60 3.04 -5.25
CA GLU A 59 7.61 3.45 -6.23
C GLU A 59 8.18 4.85 -5.94
N GLU A 60 7.36 5.78 -5.45
CA GLU A 60 7.79 7.14 -5.10
C GLU A 60 8.49 7.24 -3.73
N LEU A 61 8.21 6.28 -2.85
CA LEU A 61 8.83 6.17 -1.54
C LEU A 61 10.16 5.41 -1.60
N ARG A 62 10.26 4.40 -2.47
CA ARG A 62 11.42 3.51 -2.63
C ARG A 62 11.76 3.32 -4.11
N PRO A 63 12.29 4.35 -4.79
CA PRO A 63 12.74 4.23 -6.17
C PRO A 63 13.92 3.27 -6.33
N ASP A 64 14.66 2.99 -5.25
CA ASP A 64 15.77 2.03 -5.22
C ASP A 64 15.35 0.57 -5.44
N ARG A 65 14.06 0.24 -5.29
CA ARG A 65 13.52 -1.10 -5.51
C ARG A 65 12.41 -1.15 -6.58
N ILE A 66 12.47 -0.26 -7.56
CA ILE A 66 11.47 -0.16 -8.65
C ILE A 66 11.26 -1.50 -9.37
N ASP A 67 12.32 -2.30 -9.56
CA ASP A 67 12.26 -3.60 -10.25
C ASP A 67 11.40 -4.61 -9.47
N ASN A 68 11.52 -4.65 -8.14
CA ASN A 68 10.72 -5.54 -7.29
C ASN A 68 9.23 -5.19 -7.38
N TRP A 69 8.88 -3.90 -7.29
CA TRP A 69 7.49 -3.46 -7.35
C TRP A 69 6.88 -3.72 -8.73
N THR A 70 7.66 -3.48 -9.79
CA THR A 70 7.26 -3.79 -11.17
C THR A 70 6.97 -5.29 -11.34
N TYR A 71 7.85 -6.15 -10.82
CA TYR A 71 7.66 -7.59 -10.82
C TYR A 71 6.39 -8.01 -10.06
N ILE A 72 6.16 -7.47 -8.86
CA ILE A 72 4.97 -7.77 -8.05
C ILE A 72 3.68 -7.34 -8.76
N ARG A 73 3.62 -6.14 -9.33
CA ARG A 73 2.45 -5.66 -10.08
C ARG A 73 2.20 -6.45 -11.37
N GLY A 74 3.26 -6.97 -12.00
CA GLY A 74 3.16 -7.85 -13.16
C GLY A 74 2.64 -9.25 -12.80
N THR A 75 3.05 -9.79 -11.66
CA THR A 75 2.69 -11.15 -11.21
C THR A 75 1.30 -11.22 -10.59
N ALA A 76 0.85 -10.19 -9.85
CA ALA A 76 -0.47 -10.15 -9.22
C ALA A 76 -1.64 -10.30 -10.21
N LYS A 77 -1.48 -9.83 -11.45
CA LYS A 77 -2.49 -9.95 -12.52
C LYS A 77 -2.83 -11.39 -12.89
N ASN A 78 -1.94 -12.34 -12.60
CA ASN A 78 -2.19 -13.75 -12.90
C ASN A 78 -3.08 -14.44 -11.84
N LEU A 79 -3.26 -13.84 -10.66
CA LEU A 79 -4.02 -14.46 -9.57
C LEU A 79 -5.54 -14.35 -9.75
N THR A 80 -6.02 -13.27 -10.39
CA THR A 80 -7.45 -13.08 -10.70
C THR A 80 -7.93 -13.86 -11.93
N GLY A 81 -7.02 -14.51 -12.66
CA GLY A 81 -7.35 -15.32 -13.85
C GLY A 81 -7.69 -16.78 -13.56
N ASN A 82 -7.60 -17.24 -12.30
CA ASN A 82 -7.76 -18.66 -11.95
C ASN A 82 -8.98 -19.00 -11.06
N THR A 83 -9.93 -18.08 -10.88
CA THR A 83 -11.25 -18.42 -10.32
C THR A 83 -12.21 -18.80 -11.46
N CYS A 84 -12.02 -20.00 -12.00
CA CYS A 84 -13.03 -20.65 -12.83
C CYS A 84 -13.15 -22.10 -12.31
N ALA A 85 -14.38 -22.53 -11.99
CA ALA A 85 -14.81 -23.83 -11.48
C ALA A 85 -14.99 -23.99 -9.95
N LEU A 86 -15.91 -23.23 -9.35
CA LEU A 86 -16.78 -23.73 -8.27
C LEU A 86 -18.13 -23.00 -8.36
N ASN A 87 -19.04 -23.53 -9.19
CA ASN A 87 -20.48 -23.69 -8.93
C ASN A 87 -21.23 -24.04 -10.23
N ASP A 88 -21.30 -25.34 -10.52
CA ASP A 88 -22.38 -25.95 -11.29
C ASP A 88 -22.93 -27.12 -10.45
N GLN A 89 -23.82 -26.82 -9.51
CA GLN A 89 -24.76 -27.81 -8.97
C GLN A 89 -26.12 -27.46 -9.59
N PRO A 90 -26.62 -28.21 -10.60
CA PRO A 90 -28.03 -28.14 -10.93
C PRO A 90 -28.78 -28.91 -9.85
N GLU A 91 -29.25 -28.18 -8.85
CA GLU A 91 -30.31 -28.63 -7.97
C GLU A 91 -31.64 -28.61 -8.73
N ASP A 92 -31.83 -29.60 -9.59
CA ASP A 92 -33.16 -29.97 -10.07
C ASP A 92 -33.16 -31.37 -10.70
N LYS A 93 -33.73 -32.34 -9.97
CA LYS A 93 -34.63 -33.33 -10.56
C LYS A 93 -35.48 -33.97 -9.47
N ALA A 94 -36.67 -33.40 -9.35
CA ALA A 94 -37.87 -34.10 -8.94
C ALA A 94 -38.06 -35.40 -9.74
N ALA A 95 -38.29 -36.50 -9.04
CA ALA A 95 -39.19 -37.61 -9.39
C ALA A 95 -39.23 -38.62 -8.24
#